data_AF-A0A831P8E9-F1
#
_entry.id   AF-A0A831P8E9-F1
#
_cell.length_a   1.000
_cell.length_b   1.000
_cell.length_c   1.000
_cell.angle_alpha   90.00
_cell.angle_beta   90.00
_cell.angle_gamma   90.00
#
_symmetry.space_group_name_H-M   'P 1'
#
loop_
_entity.id
_entity.type
_entity.pdbx_description
1 polymer ?
#
loop_
_entity_poly.entity_id
_entity_poly.type
_entity_poly.pdbx_seq_one_letter_code
_entity_poly.pdbx_strand_id
1 'polypeptide(L)' 'MPDLAIIGGTGLTRLNGLEITRREVVQTPYGEPSGLLTHGVLFGREVVFLARHGYGHTIPPHQVNYRANLW' A
#
# COMPACT_ATOMS: atom_id res chain seq x y z
N MET A 1 6.13 15.34 -1.32
CA MET A 1 5.21 14.26 -0.92
C MET A 1 4.72 13.64 -2.21
N PRO A 2 4.68 12.31 -2.35
CA PRO A 2 4.22 11.67 -3.58
C PRO A 2 2.74 12.01 -3.84
N ASP A 3 2.43 12.52 -5.02
CA ASP A 3 1.06 12.90 -5.42
C ASP A 3 0.22 11.69 -5.91
N LEU A 4 0.78 10.48 -5.88
CA LEU A 4 0.14 9.27 -6.39
C LEU A 4 0.32 8.10 -5.41
N ALA A 5 -0.81 7.51 -5.00
CA ALA A 5 -0.86 6.25 -4.27
C ALA A 5 -1.61 5.18 -5.09
N ILE A 6 -1.15 3.94 -5.00
CA ILE A 6 -1.72 2.78 -5.70
C ILE A 6 -2.07 1.71 -4.66
N ILE A 7 -3.34 1.35 -4.59
CA ILE A 7 -3.83 0.26 -3.73
C ILE A 7 -4.07 -0.98 -4.58
N GLY A 8 -3.20 -1.98 -4.44
CA GLY A 8 -3.23 -3.20 -5.22
C GLY A 8 -4.18 -4.26 -4.68
N GLY A 9 -5.10 -4.75 -5.52
CA GLY A 9 -6.01 -5.85 -5.18
C GLY A 9 -5.42 -7.24 -5.42
N THR A 10 -6.29 -8.23 -5.63
CA THR A 10 -5.90 -9.60 -5.96
C THR A 10 -5.00 -9.65 -7.18
N GLY A 11 -3.86 -10.33 -7.08
CA GLY A 11 -2.88 -10.47 -8.16
C GLY A 11 -1.90 -9.30 -8.29
N LEU A 12 -2.08 -8.22 -7.54
CA LEU A 12 -1.20 -7.05 -7.55
C LEU A 12 -0.69 -6.74 -6.14
N THR A 13 0.12 -7.64 -5.57
CA THR A 13 0.76 -7.43 -4.26
C THR A 13 2.13 -6.74 -4.36
N ARG A 14 2.62 -6.54 -5.60
CA ARG A 14 3.83 -5.78 -5.92
C ARG A 14 3.63 -5.05 -7.25
N LEU A 15 4.28 -3.91 -7.42
CA LEU A 15 4.35 -3.21 -8.69
C LEU A 15 5.66 -3.57 -9.40
N ASN A 16 5.57 -4.21 -10.56
CA ASN A 16 6.75 -4.48 -11.37
C ASN A 16 7.36 -3.16 -11.84
N GLY A 17 8.69 -3.05 -11.74
CA GLY A 17 9.40 -1.82 -12.11
C GLY A 17 9.33 -0.70 -11.05
N LEU A 18 8.74 -0.96 -9.87
CA LEU A 18 8.82 -0.04 -8.75
C LEU A 18 10.21 -0.14 -8.09
N GLU A 19 10.97 0.94 -8.17
CA GLU A 19 12.23 1.10 -7.44
C GLU A 19 11.92 1.53 -6.01
N ILE A 20 11.97 0.59 -5.07
CA ILE A 20 11.61 0.83 -3.66
C ILE A 20 12.65 1.72 -3.00
N THR A 21 12.22 2.85 -2.46
CA THR A 21 13.07 3.79 -1.71
C THR A 21 12.98 3.56 -0.22
N ARG A 22 11.79 3.26 0.32
CA ARG A 22 11.59 2.88 1.73
C ARG A 22 10.29 2.13 1.96
N ARG A 23 10.19 1.48 3.12
CA ARG A 23 8.93 0.96 3.68
C ARG A 23 8.63 1.66 4.98
N GLU A 24 7.35 1.94 5.21
CA GLU A 24 6.90 2.73 6.34
C GLU A 24 5.77 2.00 7.08
N VAL A 25 5.89 1.96 8.42
CA VAL A 25 4.82 1.54 9.32
C VAL A 25 4.04 2.79 9.69
N VAL A 26 2.73 2.81 9.45
CA VAL A 26 1.86 3.92 9.80
C VAL A 26 0.74 3.43 10.70
N GLN A 27 0.47 4.19 11.75
CA GLN A 27 -0.71 4.05 12.59
C GLN A 27 -1.67 5.18 12.25
N THR A 28 -2.95 4.86 12.08
CA THR A 28 -4.00 5.86 11.84
C THR A 28 -4.97 5.88 13.02
N PRO A 29 -5.77 6.95 13.19
CA PRO A 29 -6.87 6.95 14.16
C PRO A 29 -7.90 5.83 13.95
N TYR A 30 -7.91 5.19 12.77
CA TYR A 30 -8.77 4.06 12.45
C TYR A 30 -8.09 2.70 12.61
N GLY A 31 -6.88 2.67 13.17
CA GLY A 31 -6.05 1.48 13.34
C GLY A 31 -5.02 1.31 12.22
N GLU A 32 -4.59 0.08 12.02
CA GLU A 32 -3.54 -0.24 11.04
C GLU A 32 -4.10 -0.32 9.62
N PRO A 33 -3.37 0.19 8.61
CA PRO A 33 -3.61 -0.13 7.21
C PRO A 33 -3.41 -1.63 6.94
N SER A 34 -3.78 -2.07 5.75
CA SER A 34 -3.65 -3.48 5.31
C SER A 34 -2.21 -4.01 5.27
N GLY A 35 -1.22 -3.13 5.40
CA GLY A 35 0.19 -3.48 5.46
C GLY A 35 1.07 -2.23 5.47
N LEU A 36 2.39 -2.45 5.37
CA LEU A 36 3.37 -1.37 5.25
C LEU A 36 3.12 -0.55 3.98
N LEU A 37 3.29 0.76 4.05
CA LEU A 37 3.34 1.61 2.86
C LEU A 37 4.70 1.44 2.21
N THR A 38 4.72 1.07 0.93
CA THR A 38 5.95 0.97 0.14
C THR A 38 6.10 2.21 -0.71
N HIS A 39 7.11 3.02 -0.43
CA HIS A 39 7.46 4.21 -1.22
C HIS A 39 8.46 3.82 -2.29
N GLY A 40 8.36 4.43 -3.45
CA GLY A 40 9.31 4.19 -4.53
C GLY A 40 9.12 5.10 -5.73
N VAL A 41 9.92 4.83 -6.76
CA VAL A 41 9.83 5.50 -8.06
C VAL A 41 9.34 4.49 -9.10
N LEU A 42 8.31 4.85 -9.85
CA LEU A 42 7.77 4.06 -10.95
C LEU A 42 7.73 4.95 -12.20
N PHE A 43 8.47 4.55 -13.24
CA PHE A 43 8.61 5.34 -14.48
C PHE A 43 8.99 6.81 -14.24
N GLY A 44 9.93 7.06 -13.32
CA GLY A 44 10.41 8.41 -12.99
C GLY A 44 9.46 9.21 -12.08
N ARG A 45 8.36 8.63 -11.61
CA ARG A 45 7.40 9.30 -10.70
C ARG A 45 7.43 8.68 -9.30
N GLU A 46 7.46 9.53 -8.28
CA GLU A 46 7.29 9.08 -6.89
C GLU A 46 5.87 8.54 -6.65
N VAL A 47 5.78 7.34 -6.08
CA VAL A 47 4.52 6.68 -5.76
C VAL A 47 4.56 5.99 -4.40
N VAL A 48 3.39 5.83 -3.79
CA VAL A 48 3.17 4.96 -2.63
C VAL A 48 2.35 3.77 -3.05
N PHE A 49 2.73 2.57 -2.64
CA PHE A 49 2.01 1.34 -2.89
C PHE A 49 1.56 0.67 -1.59
N LEU A 50 0.32 0.19 -1.59
CA LEU A 50 -0.27 -0.59 -0.50
C LEU A 50 -1.00 -1.82 -1.07
N ALA A 51 -0.70 -3.01 -0.55
CA ALA A 51 -1.46 -4.21 -0.88
C ALA A 51 -2.77 -4.26 -0.07
N ARG A 52 -3.92 -4.21 -0.76
CA ARG A 52 -5.27 -4.17 -0.15
C ARG A 52 -5.56 -5.35 0.78
N HIS A 53 -5.07 -6.54 0.40
CA HIS A 53 -5.28 -7.78 1.15
C HIS A 53 -4.06 -8.13 2.02
N GLY A 54 -3.15 -7.17 2.22
CA GLY A 54 -1.82 -7.40 2.75
C GLY A 54 -0.90 -8.09 1.74
N TYR A 55 0.41 -8.04 1.97
CA TYR A 55 1.42 -8.62 1.06
C TYR A 55 1.33 -10.15 0.97
N GLY A 56 0.82 -10.81 2.01
CA GLY A 56 0.54 -12.25 2.03
C GLY A 56 -0.85 -12.64 1.52
N HIS A 57 -1.68 -11.69 1.09
CA HIS A 57 -3.07 -11.93 0.69
C HIS A 57 -3.90 -12.65 1.76
N THR A 58 -3.74 -12.25 3.02
CA THR A 58 -4.38 -12.91 4.17
C THR A 58 -5.63 -12.19 4.65
N ILE A 59 -5.85 -10.93 4.25
CA ILE A 59 -6.98 -10.12 4.70
C ILE A 59 -8.15 -10.31 3.72
N PRO A 60 -9.26 -10.95 4.11
CA PRO A 60 -10.42 -11.10 3.23
C PRO A 60 -11.12 -9.76 2.98
N PRO A 61 -11.88 -9.61 1.87
CA PRO A 61 -12.47 -8.32 1.46
C PRO A 61 -13.28 -7.58 2.53
N HIS A 62 -14.00 -8.33 3.38
CA HIS A 62 -14.84 -7.79 4.46
C HIS A 62 -14.07 -7.38 5.73
N GLN A 63 -12.78 -7.71 5.82
CA GLN A 63 -11.90 -7.32 6.93
C GLN A 63 -10.88 -6.24 6.54
N VAL A 64 -10.91 -5.76 5.29
CA VAL A 64 -10.03 -4.67 4.86
C VAL A 64 -10.38 -3.40 5.62
N ASN A 65 -9.40 -2.80 6.30
CA ASN A 65 -9.57 -1.53 7.00
C ASN A 65 -9.47 -0.35 6.03
N TYR A 66 -10.52 -0.13 5.23
CA TYR A 66 -10.55 0.93 4.22
C TYR A 66 -10.31 2.32 4.80
N ARG A 67 -10.75 2.58 6.03
CA ARG A 67 -10.54 3.88 6.68
C ARG A 67 -9.07 4.13 6.98
N ALA A 68 -8.34 3.12 7.50
CA ALA A 68 -6.91 3.24 7.72
C ALA A 68 -6.11 3.29 6.42
N ASN A 69 -6.58 2.64 5.35
CA ASN A 69 -5.90 2.68 4.04
C ASN A 69 -6.02 4.04 3.32
N LEU A 70 -7.03 4.85 3.65
CA LEU A 70 -7.35 6.11 2.97
C LEU A 70 -7.03 7.37 3.79
N TRP A 71 -6.67 7.20 5.06
CA TRP A 71 -6.30 8.30 5.96
C TRP A 71 -4.88 8.79 5.69
#